data_AF-A0A662TLJ6-F1
#
_entry.id   AF-A0A662TLJ6-F1
#
_cell.length_a   1.000
_cell.length_b   1.000
_cell.length_c   1.000
_cell.angle_alpha   90.00
_cell.angle_beta   90.00
_cell.angle_gamma   90.00
#
_symmetry.space_group_name_H-M   'P 1'
#
loop_
_entity.id
_entity.type
_entity.pdbx_description
1 polymer ?
#
loop_
_entity_poly.entity_id
_entity_poly.type
_entity_poly.pdbx_seq_one_letter_code
_entity_poly.pdbx_strand_id
1 'polypeptide(L)'
;KSILEKRGDQINRVIVIGPTIMMKIAAEITRPLKIKTIASLNPIMVDGTGMCGACRVKVAGEIKFACVHGPEFDAHEVDFDELINRLNMYKELEYQALEKYLGEKSEK
;
A
#
# COMPACT_ATOMS: atom_id res chain seq x y z
N LYS A 1 -6.19 -5.60 18.22
CA LYS A 1 -7.45 -4.95 18.67
C LYS A 1 -7.46 -4.68 20.18
N SER A 2 -7.28 -5.70 21.03
CA SER A 2 -7.29 -5.57 22.50
C SER A 2 -6.36 -4.50 23.09
N ILE A 3 -5.17 -4.28 22.50
CA ILE A 3 -4.25 -3.22 22.94
C ILE A 3 -4.79 -1.83 22.63
N LEU A 4 -5.39 -1.64 21.45
CA LEU A 4 -5.98 -0.37 21.02
C LEU A 4 -7.24 -0.03 21.83
N GLU A 5 -8.03 -1.04 22.19
CA GLU A 5 -9.22 -0.84 23.03
C GLU A 5 -8.87 -0.52 24.49
N LYS A 6 -7.78 -1.10 25.03
CA LYS A 6 -7.36 -0.90 26.43
C LYS A 6 -6.50 0.33 26.65
N ARG A 7 -5.77 0.79 25.62
CA ARG A 7 -4.77 1.86 25.73
C ARG A 7 -4.89 2.90 24.62
N GLY A 8 -6.00 2.93 23.89
CA GLY A 8 -6.21 3.82 22.74
C GLY A 8 -5.94 5.28 23.07
N ASP A 9 -6.37 5.72 24.26
CA ASP A 9 -6.19 7.09 24.76
C ASP A 9 -4.71 7.47 24.97
N GLN A 10 -3.81 6.48 25.08
CA GLN A 10 -2.35 6.65 25.20
C GLN A 10 -1.62 6.53 23.85
N ILE A 11 -2.32 6.15 22.77
CA ILE A 11 -1.70 5.90 21.46
C ILE A 11 -1.98 7.09 20.56
N ASN A 12 -0.95 7.92 20.36
CA ASN A 12 -1.09 9.12 19.53
C ASN A 12 -0.96 8.84 18.03
N ARG A 13 -0.35 7.72 17.64
CA ARG A 13 -0.10 7.37 16.23
C ARG A 13 0.05 5.88 16.02
N VAL A 14 -0.43 5.39 14.87
CA VAL A 14 -0.13 4.06 14.32
C VAL A 14 0.58 4.23 12.98
N ILE A 15 1.63 3.44 12.74
CA ILE A 15 2.33 3.37 11.46
C ILE A 15 2.21 1.92 10.97
N VAL A 16 1.78 1.74 9.73
CA VAL A 16 1.50 0.43 9.15
C VAL A 16 2.28 0.24 7.86
N ILE A 17 3.00 -0.88 7.78
CA ILE A 17 3.83 -1.24 6.64
C ILE A 17 3.62 -2.73 6.41
N GLY A 18 3.17 -3.11 5.21
CA GLY A 18 2.92 -4.51 4.88
C GLY A 18 2.02 -4.66 3.65
N PRO A 19 1.37 -5.82 3.46
CA PRO A 19 0.44 -6.02 2.37
C PRO A 19 -0.67 -4.98 2.37
N THR A 20 -1.09 -4.52 1.19
CA THR A 20 -2.09 -3.45 1.05
C THR A 20 -3.41 -3.77 1.75
N ILE A 21 -3.83 -5.04 1.74
CA ILE A 21 -5.01 -5.49 2.48
C ILE A 21 -4.84 -5.38 4.00
N MET A 22 -3.64 -5.65 4.52
CA MET A 22 -3.33 -5.49 5.94
C MET A 22 -3.38 -4.00 6.33
N MET A 23 -2.81 -3.13 5.48
CA MET A 23 -2.86 -1.68 5.69
C MET A 23 -4.30 -1.14 5.66
N LYS A 24 -5.14 -1.61 4.72
CA LYS A 24 -6.58 -1.30 4.67
C LYS A 24 -7.28 -1.68 5.97
N ILE A 25 -7.11 -2.92 6.42
CA ILE A 25 -7.73 -3.41 7.66
C ILE A 25 -7.25 -2.61 8.88
N ALA A 26 -5.97 -2.29 8.95
CA ALA A 26 -5.43 -1.50 10.05
C ALA A 26 -6.03 -0.08 10.07
N ALA A 27 -6.18 0.57 8.92
CA ALA A 27 -6.84 1.87 8.79
C ALA A 27 -8.28 1.83 9.31
N GLU A 28 -9.05 0.80 8.94
CA GLU A 28 -10.44 0.64 9.39
C GLU A 28 -10.56 0.33 10.89
N ILE A 29 -9.61 -0.40 11.47
CA ILE A 29 -9.59 -0.66 12.92
C ILE A 29 -9.31 0.63 13.71
N THR A 30 -8.43 1.50 13.22
CA THR A 30 -8.01 2.71 13.94
C THR A 30 -8.93 3.91 13.69
N ARG A 31 -9.68 3.95 12.59
CA ARG A 31 -10.62 5.01 12.22
C ARG A 31 -11.65 5.35 13.32
N PRO A 32 -12.42 4.40 13.89
CA PRO A 32 -13.38 4.71 14.95
C PRO A 32 -12.72 5.18 16.25
N LEU A 33 -11.46 4.80 16.48
CA LEU A 33 -10.67 5.23 17.63
C LEU A 33 -10.07 6.63 17.45
N LYS A 34 -10.22 7.24 16.28
CA LYS A 34 -9.66 8.55 15.91
C LYS A 34 -8.13 8.64 16.12
N ILE A 35 -7.45 7.50 15.99
CA ILE A 35 -5.99 7.43 16.12
C ILE A 35 -5.38 7.73 14.75
N LYS A 36 -4.52 8.75 14.69
CA LYS A 36 -3.79 9.10 13.46
C LYS A 36 -3.02 7.89 12.94
N THR A 37 -3.34 7.45 11.73
CA THR A 37 -2.78 6.23 11.14
C THR A 37 -2.07 6.56 9.84
N ILE A 38 -0.80 6.17 9.74
CA ILE A 38 0.03 6.39 8.56
C ILE A 38 0.27 5.03 7.90
N ALA A 39 0.06 4.94 6.60
CA ALA A 39 0.36 3.75 5.81
C ALA A 39 1.50 4.05 4.82
N SER A 40 2.53 3.20 4.81
CA SER A 40 3.58 3.24 3.79
C SER A 40 3.12 2.45 2.58
N LEU A 41 2.59 3.15 1.56
CA LEU A 41 2.00 2.52 0.40
C LEU A 41 3.04 1.83 -0.48
N ASN A 42 2.62 0.79 -1.18
CA ASN A 42 3.46 -0.08 -2.00
C ASN A 42 2.94 -0.20 -3.45
N PRO A 43 2.60 0.90 -4.17
CA PRO A 43 2.18 0.80 -5.56
C PRO A 43 3.34 0.36 -6.47
N ILE A 44 3.01 -0.07 -7.69
CA ILE A 44 4.00 -0.32 -8.75
C ILE A 44 4.81 0.94 -9.01
N MET A 45 6.13 0.81 -9.09
CA MET A 45 7.06 1.89 -9.43
C MET A 45 7.87 1.52 -10.67
N VAL A 46 8.25 2.53 -11.46
CA VAL A 46 9.13 2.37 -12.63
C VAL A 46 10.32 3.32 -12.52
N ASP A 47 10.09 4.62 -12.65
CA ASP A 47 11.16 5.63 -12.61
C ASP A 47 11.56 6.03 -11.18
N GLY A 48 10.59 6.09 -10.25
CA GLY A 48 10.84 6.45 -8.85
C GLY A 48 11.18 7.93 -8.62
N THR A 49 11.08 8.80 -9.62
CA THR A 49 11.48 10.23 -9.54
C THR A 49 10.36 11.20 -9.89
N GLY A 50 9.17 10.68 -10.23
CA GLY A 50 7.96 11.47 -10.47
C GLY A 50 7.64 11.72 -11.94
N MET A 51 8.35 11.07 -12.86
CA MET A 51 8.23 11.30 -14.30
C MET A 51 7.12 10.48 -14.96
N CYS A 52 6.84 9.25 -14.49
CA CYS A 52 5.93 8.34 -15.21
C CYS A 52 4.53 8.19 -14.59
N GLY A 53 4.35 8.47 -13.30
CA GLY A 53 3.06 8.31 -12.61
C GLY A 53 2.61 6.85 -12.39
N ALA A 54 3.47 5.85 -12.61
CA ALA A 54 3.17 4.44 -12.32
C ALA A 54 2.78 4.25 -10.84
N CYS A 55 3.43 4.98 -9.94
CA CYS A 55 3.18 4.93 -8.50
C CYS A 55 2.01 5.80 -8.04
N ARG A 56 1.12 6.24 -8.95
CA ARG A 56 -0.02 7.08 -8.57
C ARG A 56 -0.95 6.34 -7.61
N VAL A 57 -1.45 7.11 -6.65
CA VAL A 57 -2.42 6.71 -5.64
C VAL A 57 -3.45 7.84 -5.49
N LYS A 58 -4.67 7.50 -5.11
CA LYS A 58 -5.70 8.48 -4.78
C LYS A 58 -5.78 8.64 -3.27
N VAL A 59 -5.57 9.87 -2.80
CA VAL A 59 -5.58 10.22 -1.37
C VAL A 59 -6.40 11.48 -1.19
N ALA A 60 -7.41 11.44 -0.31
CA ALA A 60 -8.35 12.53 -0.07
C ALA A 60 -9.02 13.06 -1.37
N GLY A 61 -9.30 12.16 -2.32
CA GLY A 61 -9.88 12.52 -3.63
C GLY A 61 -8.88 13.01 -4.68
N GLU A 62 -7.63 13.28 -4.31
CA GLU A 62 -6.60 13.80 -5.21
C GLU A 62 -5.63 12.70 -5.68
N ILE A 63 -5.12 12.83 -6.90
CA ILE A 63 -4.04 11.98 -7.40
C ILE A 63 -2.70 12.46 -6.83
N LYS A 64 -1.97 11.56 -6.18
CA LYS A 64 -0.61 11.77 -5.66
C LYS A 64 0.32 10.69 -6.20
N PHE A 65 1.60 11.00 -6.32
CA PHE A 65 2.64 10.04 -6.72
C PHE A 65 3.41 9.57 -5.49
N ALA A 66 3.35 8.28 -5.17
CA ALA A 66 3.97 7.76 -3.95
C ALA A 66 5.49 7.97 -3.88
N CYS A 67 6.21 7.99 -5.01
CA CYS A 67 7.66 8.18 -5.02
C CYS A 67 8.12 9.63 -4.78
N VAL A 68 7.22 10.62 -4.90
CA VAL A 68 7.54 12.05 -4.71
C VAL A 68 6.78 12.64 -3.53
N HIS A 69 5.49 12.31 -3.39
CA HIS A 69 4.62 12.85 -2.36
C HIS A 69 4.50 11.95 -1.12
N GLY A 70 4.96 10.70 -1.22
CA GLY A 70 4.85 9.68 -0.17
C GLY A 70 6.21 9.09 0.21
N PRO A 71 6.32 7.75 0.39
CA PRO A 71 5.28 6.73 0.22
C PRO A 71 4.28 6.67 1.39
N GLU A 72 4.53 7.44 2.46
CA GLU A 72 3.69 7.51 3.65
C GLU A 72 2.53 8.49 3.46
N PHE A 73 1.30 7.99 3.62
CA PHE A 73 0.08 8.80 3.55
C PHE A 73 -0.81 8.56 4.76
N ASP A 74 -1.75 9.48 4.99
CA ASP A 74 -2.82 9.25 5.96
C ASP A 74 -3.67 8.06 5.49
N ALA A 75 -3.60 6.96 6.23
CA ALA A 75 -4.27 5.72 5.87
C ALA A 75 -5.80 5.88 5.83
N HIS A 76 -6.35 6.86 6.56
CA HIS A 76 -7.79 7.10 6.57
C HIS A 76 -8.31 7.76 5.29
N GLU A 77 -7.42 8.33 4.48
CA GLU A 77 -7.73 9.07 3.25
C GLU A 77 -7.33 8.32 1.97
N VAL A 78 -6.70 7.15 2.09
CA VAL A 78 -6.23 6.35 0.93
C VAL A 78 -7.36 5.55 0.31
N ASP A 79 -7.49 5.60 -1.01
CA ASP A 79 -8.33 4.67 -1.78
C ASP A 79 -7.60 3.31 -1.93
N PHE A 80 -7.79 2.43 -0.94
CA PHE A 80 -7.15 1.11 -0.95
C PHE A 80 -7.69 0.19 -2.04
N ASP A 81 -8.95 0.34 -2.45
CA ASP A 81 -9.55 -0.52 -3.47
C ASP A 81 -8.98 -0.20 -4.85
N GLU A 82 -8.81 1.08 -5.18
CA GLU A 82 -8.07 1.49 -6.37
C GLU A 82 -6.63 0.95 -6.34
N LEU A 83 -5.91 1.11 -5.22
CA LEU A 83 -4.52 0.66 -5.09
C LEU A 83 -4.39 -0.87 -5.26
N ILE A 84 -5.28 -1.66 -4.65
CA ILE A 84 -5.30 -3.13 -4.79
C ILE A 84 -5.55 -3.53 -6.25
N ASN A 85 -6.50 -2.88 -6.93
CA ASN A 85 -6.75 -3.14 -8.34
C ASN A 85 -5.52 -2.83 -9.21
N ARG A 86 -4.85 -1.70 -8.94
CA ARG A 86 -3.62 -1.32 -9.66
C ARG A 86 -2.49 -2.33 -9.45
N LEU A 87 -2.35 -2.87 -8.25
CA LEU A 87 -1.31 -3.88 -7.96
C LEU A 87 -1.50 -5.21 -8.68
N ASN A 88 -2.73 -5.55 -9.06
CA ASN A 88 -3.01 -6.78 -9.80
C ASN A 88 -2.83 -6.64 -11.33
N MET A 89 -2.45 -5.45 -11.82
CA MET A 89 -2.40 -5.15 -13.26
C MET A 89 -1.48 -6.08 -14.05
N TYR A 90 -0.35 -6.49 -13.49
CA TYR A 90 0.67 -7.28 -14.19
C TYR A 90 0.71 -8.75 -13.75
N LYS A 91 -0.28 -9.21 -12.98
CA LYS A 91 -0.25 -10.53 -12.34
C LYS A 91 -0.03 -11.69 -13.32
N GLU A 92 -0.66 -11.66 -14.49
CA GLU A 92 -0.46 -12.68 -15.53
C GLU A 92 0.97 -12.67 -16.10
N LEU A 93 1.52 -11.48 -16.35
CA LEU A 93 2.88 -11.30 -16.86
C LEU A 93 3.92 -11.69 -15.81
N GLU A 94 3.65 -11.42 -14.52
CA GLU A 94 4.47 -11.87 -13.39
C GLU A 94 4.54 -13.40 -13.32
N TYR A 95 3.41 -14.10 -13.50
CA TYR A 95 3.38 -15.57 -13.57
C TYR A 95 4.19 -16.10 -14.76
N GLN A 96 3.98 -15.55 -15.95
CA GLN A 96 4.72 -15.97 -17.15
C GLN A 96 6.23 -15.75 -17.00
N ALA A 97 6.64 -14.61 -16.42
CA ALA A 97 8.04 -14.32 -16.15
C ALA A 97 8.66 -15.30 -15.14
N LEU A 98 7.90 -15.67 -14.10
CA LEU A 98 8.33 -16.65 -13.11
C LEU A 98 8.45 -18.05 -13.73
N GLU A 99 7.46 -18.50 -14.50
CA GLU A 99 7.48 -19.80 -15.19
C GLU A 99 8.68 -19.90 -16.13
N LYS A 100 8.91 -18.86 -16.94
CA LYS A 100 10.07 -18.80 -17.82
C LYS A 100 11.39 -18.91 -17.04
N TYR A 101 11.54 -18.16 -15.96
CA TYR A 101 12.75 -18.19 -15.13
C TYR A 101 12.99 -19.56 -14.47
N LEU A 102 11.92 -20.23 -14.01
CA LEU A 102 12.02 -21.56 -13.41
C LEU A 102 12.31 -22.65 -14.45
N GLY A 103 11.74 -22.55 -15.64
CA GLY A 103 12.05 -23.43 -16.77
C GLY A 103 13.53 -23.35 -17.17
N GLU A 104 14.05 -22.14 -17.36
CA GLU A 104 15.47 -21.91 -17.69
C GLU A 104 16.44 -22.44 -16.63
N LYS A 105 16.03 -22.51 -15.36
CA LYS A 105 16.82 -23.12 -14.28
C LYS A 105 16.83 -24.64 -14.30
N SER A 106 15.78 -25.27 -14.80
CA SER A 106 15.69 -26.73 -14.88
C SER A 106 16.50 -27.32 -16.04
N GLU A 107 16.85 -26.50 -17.03
CA GLU A 107 17.67 -26.87 -18.20
C GLU A 107 19.19 -26.66 -17.98
N LYS A 108 19.59 -26.05 -16.85
CA LYS A 108 20.98 -25.84 -16.44
C LYS A 108 21.39 -26.80 -15.34
#